data_AF-A0A1G3PNB8-F1
#
_entry.id   AF-A0A1G3PNB8-F1
#
_cell.length_a   1.000
_cell.length_b   1.000
_cell.length_c   1.000
_cell.angle_alpha   90.00
_cell.angle_beta   90.00
_cell.angle_gamma   90.00
#
_symmetry.space_group_name_H-M   'P 1'
#
loop_
_entity.id
_entity.type
_entity.pdbx_description
1 polymer ?
#
loop_
_entity_poly.entity_id
_entity_poly.type
_entity_poly.pdbx_seq_one_letter_code
_entity_poly.pdbx_strand_id
1 'polypeptide(L)'
;MAGDVFFIAYRIFYWALLAGMFIITFVQSYKIVNPYYKVFRSLPASSRKYIAKAGTRYFLQYLVSELRGQALLIVIIFILVTLVIGVNLLIWLQ
;
A
#
# COMPACT_ATOMS: atom_id res chain seq x y z
N MET A 1 -19.59 -18.84 -23.24
CA MET A 1 -20.60 -17.78 -23.01
C MET A 1 -20.89 -17.52 -21.53
N ALA A 2 -21.46 -18.45 -20.75
CA ALA A 2 -21.70 -18.20 -19.31
C ALA A 2 -20.41 -18.18 -18.46
N GLY A 3 -19.41 -19.02 -18.81
CA GLY A 3 -18.11 -19.05 -18.12
C GLY A 3 -17.28 -17.76 -18.29
N ASP A 4 -17.30 -17.18 -19.49
CA ASP A 4 -16.55 -15.96 -19.82
C ASP A 4 -17.10 -14.75 -19.06
N VAL A 5 -18.43 -14.66 -18.96
CA VAL A 5 -19.12 -13.61 -18.19
C VAL A 5 -18.82 -13.74 -16.69
N PHE A 6 -18.81 -14.97 -16.16
CA PHE A 6 -18.44 -15.22 -14.76
C PHE A 6 -16.97 -14.85 -14.47
N PHE A 7 -16.05 -15.16 -15.39
CA PHE A 7 -14.64 -14.83 -15.26
C PHE A 7 -14.39 -13.31 -15.27
N ILE A 8 -15.05 -12.57 -16.16
CA ILE A 8 -14.96 -11.10 -16.22
C ILE A 8 -15.55 -10.48 -14.94
N ALA A 9 -16.70 -10.96 -14.49
CA ALA A 9 -17.34 -10.48 -13.26
C ALA A 9 -16.47 -10.71 -12.02
N TYR A 10 -15.88 -11.91 -11.89
CA TYR A 10 -14.93 -12.24 -10.81
C TYR A 10 -13.72 -11.30 -10.79
N ARG A 11 -13.14 -11.02 -11.97
CA ARG A 11 -11.98 -10.13 -12.09
C ARG A 11 -12.32 -8.69 -11.70
N ILE A 12 -13.45 -8.17 -12.18
CA ILE A 12 -13.92 -6.81 -11.80
C ILE A 12 -14.14 -6.74 -10.28
N PHE A 13 -14.77 -7.75 -9.70
CA PHE A 13 -15.03 -7.82 -8.27
C PHE A 13 -13.73 -7.87 -7.45
N TYR A 14 -12.76 -8.70 -7.84
CA TYR A 14 -11.45 -8.80 -7.20
C TYR A 14 -10.70 -7.45 -7.19
N TRP A 15 -10.62 -6.78 -8.33
CA TRP A 15 -9.96 -5.47 -8.43
C TRP A 15 -10.70 -4.37 -7.66
N ALA A 16 -12.03 -4.40 -7.65
CA ALA A 16 -12.84 -3.48 -6.85
C ALA A 16 -12.60 -3.66 -5.34
N LEU A 17 -12.45 -4.90 -4.87
CA LEU A 17 -12.17 -5.21 -3.47
C LEU A 17 -10.77 -4.70 -3.05
N LEU A 18 -9.76 -4.95 -3.88
CA LEU A 18 -8.40 -4.44 -3.66
C LEU A 18 -8.36 -2.91 -3.65
N ALA A 19 -9.04 -2.26 -4.60
CA ALA A 19 -9.14 -0.80 -4.64
C ALA A 19 -9.85 -0.24 -3.40
N GLY A 20 -10.94 -0.90 -2.96
CA GLY A 20 -11.66 -0.53 -1.74
C GLY A 20 -10.79 -0.60 -0.50
N MET A 21 -10.05 -1.70 -0.31
CA MET A 21 -9.12 -1.86 0.81
C MET A 21 -8.01 -0.79 0.78
N PHE A 22 -7.47 -0.49 -0.41
CA PHE A 22 -6.47 0.55 -0.58
C PHE A 22 -7.00 1.93 -0.20
N ILE A 23 -8.19 2.31 -0.68
CA ILE A 23 -8.83 3.60 -0.36
C ILE A 23 -9.09 3.72 1.13
N ILE A 24 -9.64 2.69 1.79
CA ILE A 24 -9.90 2.71 3.23
C ILE A 24 -8.60 2.93 4.01
N THR A 25 -7.54 2.19 3.65
CA THR A 25 -6.23 2.31 4.29
C THR A 25 -5.64 3.71 4.10
N PHE A 26 -5.78 4.27 2.90
CA PHE A 26 -5.32 5.62 2.58
C PHE A 26 -6.10 6.69 3.38
N VAL A 27 -7.42 6.58 3.46
CA VAL A 27 -8.27 7.49 4.23
C VAL A 27 -7.94 7.44 5.72
N GLN A 28 -7.73 6.25 6.29
CA GLN A 28 -7.34 6.12 7.69
C GLN A 28 -5.94 6.70 7.94
N SER A 29 -4.98 6.39 7.07
CA SER A 29 -3.63 6.97 7.14
C SER A 29 -3.66 8.49 7.06
N TYR A 30 -4.47 9.06 6.17
CA TYR A 30 -4.64 10.51 6.06
C TYR A 30 -5.24 11.13 7.33
N LYS A 31 -6.26 10.50 7.94
CA LYS A 31 -6.83 10.96 9.21
C LYS A 31 -5.80 11.03 10.33
N ILE A 32 -4.88 10.06 10.37
CA ILE A 32 -3.79 10.02 11.36
C ILE A 32 -2.75 11.11 11.08
N VAL A 33 -2.37 11.32 9.82
CA VAL A 33 -1.28 12.24 9.45
C VAL A 33 -1.71 13.71 9.40
N ASN A 34 -2.97 13.99 9.05
CA ASN A 34 -3.49 15.36 8.84
C ASN A 34 -3.28 16.31 10.05
N PRO A 35 -3.53 15.90 11.32
CA PRO A 35 -3.24 16.74 12.48
C PRO A 35 -1.77 17.13 12.60
N TYR A 36 -0.86 16.18 12.40
CA TYR A 36 0.59 16.44 12.44
C TYR A 36 1.04 17.33 11.29
N TYR A 37 0.45 17.15 10.10
CA TYR A 37 0.73 18.01 8.95
C TYR A 37 0.30 19.45 9.18
N LYS A 38 -0.85 19.69 9.83
CA LYS A 38 -1.31 21.03 10.20
C LYS A 38 -0.32 21.72 11.15
N VAL A 39 0.14 21.02 12.18
CA VAL A 39 1.14 21.53 13.14
C VAL A 39 2.48 21.78 12.45
N PHE A 40 2.91 20.89 11.56
CA PHE A 40 4.13 21.08 10.78
C PHE A 40 4.06 22.33 9.90
N ARG A 41 2.91 22.60 9.29
CA ARG A 41 2.71 23.76 8.41
C ARG A 41 2.75 25.10 9.16
N SER A 42 2.35 25.13 10.43
CA SER A 42 2.40 26.33 11.26
C SER A 42 3.82 26.70 11.75
N LEU A 43 4.82 25.86 11.52
CA LEU A 43 6.19 26.12 11.98
C LEU A 43 6.97 27.06 11.04
N PRO A 44 7.96 27.82 11.56
CA PRO A 44 8.87 28.62 10.75
C PRO A 44 9.58 27.79 9.67
N ALA A 45 9.93 28.41 8.55
CA ALA A 45 10.54 27.72 7.40
C ALA A 45 11.87 27.01 7.75
N SER A 46 12.66 27.58 8.68
CA SER A 46 13.89 26.99 9.21
C SER A 46 13.61 25.69 9.98
N SER A 47 12.63 25.70 10.88
CA SER A 47 12.19 24.53 11.65
C SER A 47 11.56 23.46 10.77
N ARG A 48 10.78 23.84 9.74
CA ARG A 48 10.19 22.90 8.77
C ARG A 48 11.26 22.14 7.98
N LYS A 49 12.31 22.81 7.50
CA LYS A 49 13.43 22.14 6.80
C LYS A 49 14.15 21.16 7.72
N TYR A 50 14.39 21.54 8.97
CA TYR A 50 15.05 20.66 9.94
C TYR A 50 14.19 19.44 10.27
N ILE A 51 12.91 19.62 10.58
CA ILE A 51 11.98 18.54 10.92
C ILE A 51 11.72 17.65 9.70
N ALA A 52 11.63 18.19 8.49
CA ALA A 52 11.52 17.37 7.28
C ALA A 52 12.75 16.50 7.08
N LYS A 53 13.96 17.05 7.28
CA LYS A 53 15.24 16.33 7.12
C LYS A 53 15.46 15.29 8.22
N ALA A 54 15.15 15.63 9.48
CA ALA A 54 15.22 14.70 10.60
C ALA A 54 14.14 13.61 10.48
N GLY A 55 12.91 14.01 10.22
CA GLY A 55 11.76 13.13 10.05
C GLY A 55 11.91 12.14 8.91
N THR A 56 12.44 12.56 7.75
CA THR A 56 12.77 11.61 6.66
C THR A 56 13.86 10.62 7.06
N ARG A 57 14.87 11.05 7.83
CA ARG A 57 15.94 10.15 8.29
C ARG A 57 15.43 9.11 9.30
N TYR A 58 14.62 9.53 10.28
CA TYR A 58 13.97 8.63 11.23
C TYR A 58 12.96 7.71 10.55
N PHE A 59 12.16 8.25 9.64
CA PHE A 59 11.21 7.46 8.86
C PHE A 59 11.92 6.40 8.03
N LEU A 60 13.00 6.75 7.35
CA LEU A 60 13.77 5.78 6.55
C LEU A 60 14.39 4.69 7.44
N GLN A 61 14.93 5.06 8.60
CA GLN A 61 15.49 4.10 9.57
C GLN A 61 14.41 3.17 10.15
N TYR A 62 13.27 3.73 10.53
CA TYR A 62 12.10 3.00 11.01
C TYR A 62 11.56 2.06 9.93
N LEU A 63 11.39 2.56 8.70
CA LEU A 63 10.93 1.77 7.57
C LEU A 63 11.87 0.60 7.30
N VAL A 64 13.19 0.84 7.29
CA VAL A 64 14.19 -0.23 7.09
C VAL A 64 14.18 -1.25 8.25
N SER A 65 13.98 -0.80 9.49
CA SER A 65 13.84 -1.67 10.67
C SER A 65 12.60 -2.56 10.55
N GLU A 66 11.45 -1.97 10.25
CA GLU A 66 10.17 -2.69 10.14
C GLU A 66 10.16 -3.61 8.93
N LEU A 67 10.74 -3.17 7.81
CA LEU A 67 10.92 -4.01 6.61
C LEU A 67 11.86 -5.18 6.89
N ARG A 68 12.87 -5.05 7.75
CA ARG A 68 13.72 -6.18 8.18
C ARG A 68 12.95 -7.14 9.08
N GLY A 69 12.18 -6.62 10.04
CA GLY A 69 11.34 -7.43 10.95
C GLY A 69 10.21 -8.17 10.22
N GLN A 70 9.71 -7.60 9.13
CA GLN A 70 8.63 -8.17 8.32
C GLN A 70 9.12 -8.75 6.98
N ALA A 71 10.43 -8.84 6.76
CA ALA A 71 11.01 -9.27 5.48
C ALA A 71 10.45 -10.62 5.02
N LEU A 72 10.35 -11.57 5.96
CA LEU A 72 9.82 -12.90 5.69
C LEU A 72 8.33 -12.86 5.31
N LEU A 73 7.54 -12.02 5.98
CA LEU A 73 6.13 -11.82 5.69
C LEU A 73 5.92 -11.18 4.31
N ILE A 74 6.74 -10.19 3.96
CA ILE A 74 6.71 -9.51 2.66
C ILE A 74 7.04 -10.49 1.53
N VAL A 75 8.03 -11.37 1.72
CA VAL A 75 8.38 -12.41 0.74
C VAL A 75 7.21 -13.38 0.55
N ILE A 76 6.57 -13.83 1.64
CA ILE A 76 5.41 -14.74 1.56
C ILE A 76 4.25 -14.07 0.82
N ILE A 77 3.93 -12.82 1.14
CA ILE A 77 2.88 -12.05 0.46
C ILE A 77 3.22 -11.89 -1.02
N PHE A 78 4.48 -11.58 -1.36
CA PHE A 78 4.93 -11.44 -2.75
C PHE A 78 4.76 -12.74 -3.53
N ILE A 79 5.11 -13.89 -2.94
CA ILE A 79 4.92 -15.20 -3.57
C ILE A 79 3.42 -15.47 -3.79
N LEU A 80 2.57 -15.25 -2.78
CA LEU A 80 1.13 -15.46 -2.90
C LEU A 80 0.50 -14.57 -3.98
N VAL A 81 0.86 -13.29 -4.03
CA VAL A 81 0.39 -12.35 -5.05
C VAL A 81 0.87 -12.78 -6.44
N THR A 82 2.14 -13.17 -6.58
CA THR A 82 2.70 -13.66 -7.85
C THR A 82 2.00 -14.94 -8.31
N LEU A 83 1.67 -15.85 -7.38
CA LEU A 83 0.93 -17.07 -7.67
C LEU A 83 -0.48 -16.77 -8.17
N VAL A 84 -1.19 -15.83 -7.52
CA VAL A 84 -2.54 -15.41 -7.94
C VAL A 84 -2.51 -14.75 -9.32
N ILE A 85 -1.50 -13.93 -9.61
CA ILE A 85 -1.29 -13.34 -10.93
C ILE A 85 -0.96 -14.42 -11.97
N GLY A 86 -0.08 -15.36 -11.64
CA GLY A 86 0.31 -16.47 -12.52
C GLY A 86 -0.85 -17.40 -12.86
N VAL A 87 -1.68 -17.74 -11.87
CA VAL A 87 -2.91 -18.52 -12.07
C VAL A 87 -3.91 -17.75 -12.95
N ASN A 88 -4.09 -16.44 -12.71
CA ASN A 88 -4.94 -15.61 -13.58
C ASN A 88 -4.41 -15.54 -15.02
N LEU A 89 -3.09 -15.48 -15.22
CA LEU A 89 -2.47 -15.49 -16.55
C LEU A 89 -2.61 -16.84 -17.26
N LEU A 90 -2.43 -17.95 -16.55
CA LEU A 90 -2.59 -19.30 -17.10
C LEU A 90 -4.05 -19.57 -17.51
N ILE A 91 -5.02 -19.16 -16.69
CA ILE A 91 -6.45 -19.25 -17.04
C ILE A 91 -6.76 -18.39 -18.27
N TRP A 92 -6.08 -17.25 -18.44
CA TRP A 92 -6.29 -16.37 -19.60
C TRP A 92 -5.66 -16.89 -20.90
N LEU A 93 -4.67 -17.79 -20.80
CA LEU A 93 -3.97 -18.38 -21.95
C LEU A 93 -4.62 -19.68 -22.47
N GLN A 94 -5.54 -20.27 -21.72
CA GLN A 94 -6.35 -21.43 -22.11
C GLN A 94 -7.65 -21.02 -22.79
#